data_AF-A0A5Q4FYU6-F1
#
_entry.id   AF-A0A5Q4FYU6-F1
#
_cell.length_a   1.000
_cell.length_b   1.000
_cell.length_c   1.000
_cell.angle_alpha   90.00
_cell.angle_beta   90.00
_cell.angle_gamma   90.00
#
_symmetry.space_group_name_H-M   'P 1'
#
loop_
_entity.id
_entity.type
_entity.pdbx_description
1 polymer ?
#
loop_
_entity_poly.entity_id
_entity_poly.type
_entity_poly.pdbx_seq_one_letter_code
_entity_poly.pdbx_strand_id
1 'polypeptide(L)'
;MSDPRFIGLVASLRSSAQAALGETDSPMLHRLARDGALQRRTAERALALLDMLAEKTHGHLDETERAALHDARSSLHARIAELAGTAPGEASPGGPGGDAERGPTN
;
A
#
# COMPACT_ATOMS: atom_id res chain seq x y z
N MET A 1 -9.25 27.82 12.16
CA MET A 1 -9.36 27.15 13.47
C MET A 1 -9.92 25.80 13.10
N SER A 2 -9.12 24.77 13.24
CA SER A 2 -9.34 23.51 12.54
C SER A 2 -10.59 22.83 13.05
N ASP A 3 -11.43 22.32 12.14
CA ASP A 3 -12.62 21.58 12.52
C ASP A 3 -12.20 20.18 13.00
N PRO A 4 -12.36 19.87 14.31
CA PRO A 4 -11.98 18.56 14.83
C PRO A 4 -12.77 17.41 14.18
N ARG A 5 -13.97 17.68 13.63
CA ARG A 5 -14.76 16.68 12.91
C ARG A 5 -14.14 16.33 11.56
N PHE A 6 -13.58 17.32 10.87
CA PHE A 6 -12.87 17.10 9.62
C PHE A 6 -11.61 16.27 9.84
N ILE A 7 -10.79 16.65 10.83
CA ILE A 7 -9.60 15.89 11.23
C ILE A 7 -9.98 14.45 11.62
N GLY A 8 -11.04 14.28 12.41
CA GLY A 8 -11.55 12.96 12.79
C GLY A 8 -12.02 12.12 11.61
N LEU A 9 -12.66 12.73 10.61
CA LEU A 9 -13.07 12.05 9.37
C LEU A 9 -11.86 11.55 8.58
N VAL A 10 -10.85 12.42 8.38
CA VAL A 10 -9.61 12.07 7.67
C VAL A 10 -8.89 10.94 8.40
N ALA A 11 -8.77 11.02 9.73
CA ALA A 11 -8.15 9.98 10.55
C ALA A 11 -8.91 8.65 10.48
N SER A 12 -10.24 8.69 10.48
CA SER A 12 -11.08 7.48 10.38
C SER A 12 -10.96 6.80 9.03
N LEU A 13 -10.93 7.57 7.93
CA LEU A 13 -10.70 7.05 6.58
C LEU A 13 -9.31 6.42 6.46
N ARG A 14 -8.28 7.10 6.98
CA ARG A 14 -6.92 6.58 7.00
C ARG A 14 -6.83 5.28 7.80
N SER A 15 -7.39 5.25 9.01
CA SER A 15 -7.39 4.07 9.88
C SER A 15 -8.12 2.89 9.24
N SER A 16 -9.27 3.13 8.60
CA SER A 16 -10.03 2.08 7.89
C SER A 16 -9.24 1.49 6.72
N ALA A 17 -8.56 2.35 5.95
CA ALA A 17 -7.69 1.91 4.87
C ALA A 17 -6.49 1.13 5.42
N GLN A 18 -5.84 1.61 6.48
CA GLN A 18 -4.72 0.92 7.12
C GLN A 18 -5.13 -0.45 7.68
N ALA A 19 -6.30 -0.56 8.30
CA ALA A 19 -6.83 -1.82 8.80
C ALA A 19 -7.15 -2.80 7.66
N ALA A 20 -7.69 -2.30 6.54
CA ALA A 20 -7.91 -3.11 5.35
C ALA A 20 -6.59 -3.60 4.75
N LEU A 21 -5.52 -2.81 4.83
CA LEU A 21 -4.17 -3.19 4.41
C LEU A 21 -3.38 -3.98 5.48
N GLY A 22 -3.99 -4.30 6.63
CA GLY A 22 -3.32 -4.72 7.86
C GLY A 22 -2.43 -5.98 7.79
N GLU A 23 -1.44 -6.00 8.71
CA GLU A 23 -0.55 -7.10 9.11
C GLU A 23 -0.03 -8.03 8.00
N THR A 24 0.88 -7.54 7.15
CA THR A 24 1.62 -8.40 6.20
C THR A 24 2.72 -9.24 6.88
N ASP A 25 2.97 -9.06 8.18
CA ASP A 25 4.03 -9.78 8.94
C ASP A 25 3.66 -11.21 9.37
N SER A 26 2.45 -11.70 9.08
CA SER A 26 2.12 -13.11 9.32
C SER A 26 2.40 -13.98 8.09
N PRO A 27 3.24 -15.03 8.20
CA PRO A 27 3.80 -15.82 7.09
C PRO A 27 2.79 -16.72 6.33
N MET A 28 1.48 -16.47 6.42
CA MET A 28 0.44 -17.22 5.70
C MET A 28 0.18 -16.71 4.26
N LEU A 29 1.25 -16.30 3.58
CA LEU A 29 1.27 -15.57 2.29
C LEU A 29 0.74 -16.32 1.06
N HIS A 30 0.12 -17.50 1.19
CA HIS A 30 -0.28 -18.32 0.03
C HIS A 30 -1.79 -18.54 -0.16
N ARG A 31 -2.65 -18.06 0.75
CA ARG A 31 -4.12 -18.08 0.56
C ARG A 31 -4.71 -16.74 0.07
N LEU A 32 -3.85 -15.76 -0.20
CA LEU A 32 -4.14 -14.31 -0.15
C LEU A 32 -4.60 -13.65 -1.46
N ALA A 33 -4.72 -14.35 -2.59
CA ALA A 33 -4.97 -13.66 -3.87
C ALA A 33 -6.33 -12.94 -3.96
N ARG A 34 -7.39 -13.56 -3.41
CA ARG A 34 -8.75 -12.98 -3.44
C ARG A 34 -8.96 -11.97 -2.31
N ASP A 35 -8.45 -12.27 -1.13
CA ASP A 35 -8.55 -11.39 0.04
C ASP A 35 -7.67 -10.15 -0.12
N GLY A 36 -6.44 -10.29 -0.64
CA GLY A 36 -5.54 -9.19 -0.97
C GLY A 36 -6.11 -8.23 -2.02
N ALA A 37 -6.85 -8.74 -3.01
CA ALA A 37 -7.53 -7.90 -3.99
C ALA A 37 -8.68 -7.10 -3.37
N LEU A 38 -9.45 -7.68 -2.44
CA LEU A 38 -10.52 -6.98 -1.73
C LEU A 38 -9.98 -5.94 -0.74
N GLN A 39 -8.91 -6.28 -0.03
CA GLN A 39 -8.19 -5.39 0.88
C GLN A 39 -7.63 -4.16 0.14
N ARG A 40 -6.93 -4.39 -0.98
CA ARG A 40 -6.42 -3.32 -1.84
C ARG A 40 -7.55 -2.42 -2.38
N ARG A 41 -8.63 -3.00 -2.89
CA ARG A 41 -9.79 -2.22 -3.38
C ARG A 41 -10.42 -1.35 -2.30
N THR A 42 -10.44 -1.83 -1.05
CA THR A 42 -10.96 -1.07 0.08
C THR A 42 -10.07 0.15 0.37
N ALA A 43 -8.75 -0.03 0.34
CA ALA A 43 -7.80 1.06 0.49
C ALA A 43 -7.84 2.06 -0.68
N GLU A 44 -7.91 1.58 -1.92
CA GLU A 44 -8.09 2.42 -3.12
C GLU A 44 -9.38 3.25 -3.03
N ARG A 45 -10.47 2.66 -2.53
CA ARG A 45 -11.74 3.37 -2.34
C ARG A 45 -11.64 4.44 -1.27
N ALA A 46 -10.95 4.17 -0.16
CA ALA A 46 -10.71 5.17 0.88
C ALA A 46 -9.84 6.32 0.36
N LEU A 47 -8.81 6.01 -0.44
CA LEU A 47 -7.98 7.02 -1.10
C LEU A 47 -8.80 7.90 -2.05
N ALA A 48 -9.65 7.30 -2.90
CA ALA A 48 -10.53 8.06 -3.79
C ALA A 48 -11.48 9.02 -3.04
N LEU A 49 -11.94 8.64 -1.84
CA LEU A 49 -12.74 9.53 -0.99
C LEU A 49 -11.91 10.70 -0.45
N LEU A 50 -10.66 10.47 -0.06
CA LEU A 50 -9.75 11.52 0.38
C LEU A 50 -9.37 12.48 -0.76
N ASP A 51 -9.19 11.96 -1.98
CA ASP A 51 -8.98 12.76 -3.18
C ASP A 51 -10.19 13.65 -3.47
N MET A 52 -11.40 13.07 -3.47
CA MET A 52 -12.64 13.82 -3.63
C MET A 52 -12.79 14.90 -2.55
N LEU A 53 -12.44 14.60 -1.29
CA LEU A 53 -12.44 15.59 -0.21
C LEU A 53 -11.45 16.72 -0.50
N ALA A 54 -10.25 16.42 -1.00
CA ALA A 54 -9.25 17.42 -1.34
C ALA A 54 -9.73 18.36 -2.47
N GLU A 55 -10.39 17.81 -3.48
CA GLU A 55 -10.98 18.60 -4.57
C GLU A 55 -12.12 19.49 -4.06
N LYS A 56 -13.03 18.93 -3.25
CA LYS A 56 -14.22 19.65 -2.77
C LYS A 56 -13.92 20.69 -1.70
N THR A 57 -12.83 20.53 -0.97
CA THR A 57 -12.43 21.44 0.13
C THR A 57 -11.29 22.38 -0.26
N HIS A 58 -10.90 22.40 -1.55
CA HIS A 58 -9.85 23.27 -2.04
C HIS A 58 -10.14 24.75 -1.72
N GLY A 59 -9.16 25.43 -1.11
CA GLY A 59 -9.27 26.83 -0.69
C GLY A 59 -10.10 27.07 0.58
N HIS A 60 -10.76 26.04 1.13
CA HIS A 60 -11.59 26.16 2.34
C HIS A 60 -10.94 25.57 3.59
N LEU A 61 -9.84 24.82 3.44
CA LEU A 61 -9.12 24.22 4.56
C LEU A 61 -8.07 25.16 5.15
N ASP A 62 -7.99 25.17 6.46
CA ASP A 62 -6.82 25.74 7.15
C ASP A 62 -5.58 24.83 7.04
N GLU A 63 -4.44 25.36 7.49
CA GLU A 63 -3.15 24.69 7.30
C GLU A 63 -3.10 23.32 7.98
N THR A 64 -3.70 23.18 9.16
CA THR A 64 -3.70 21.92 9.90
C THR A 64 -4.60 20.88 9.22
N GLU A 65 -5.75 21.30 8.73
CA GLU A 65 -6.67 20.42 7.97
C GLU A 65 -6.05 19.98 6.66
N ARG A 66 -5.39 20.90 5.95
CA ARG A 66 -4.69 20.62 4.70
C ARG A 66 -3.53 19.66 4.91
N ALA A 67 -2.73 19.87 5.96
CA ALA A 67 -1.63 18.98 6.33
C ALA A 67 -2.16 17.56 6.66
N ALA A 68 -3.19 17.46 7.49
CA ALA A 68 -3.78 16.18 7.85
C ALA A 68 -4.31 15.40 6.61
N LEU A 69 -5.00 16.10 5.71
CA LEU A 69 -5.51 15.51 4.46
C LEU A 69 -4.37 15.08 3.53
N HIS A 70 -3.35 15.94 3.38
CA HIS A 70 -2.17 15.66 2.56
C HIS A 70 -1.41 14.43 3.07
N ASP A 71 -1.17 14.35 4.38
CA ASP A 71 -0.45 13.24 5.01
C ASP A 71 -1.20 11.93 4.87
N ALA A 72 -2.53 11.95 5.06
CA ALA A 72 -3.37 10.77 4.88
C ALA A 72 -3.31 10.24 3.43
N ARG A 73 -3.42 11.14 2.44
CA ARG A 73 -3.34 10.77 1.01
C ARG A 73 -1.96 10.24 0.63
N SER A 74 -0.90 10.93 1.04
CA SER A 74 0.48 10.56 0.72
C SER A 74 0.84 9.19 1.31
N SER A 75 0.46 8.95 2.57
CA SER A 75 0.70 7.67 3.25
C SER A 75 -0.03 6.51 2.56
N LEU A 76 -1.28 6.70 2.13
CA LEU A 76 -2.05 5.65 1.46
C LEU A 76 -1.56 5.39 0.03
N HIS A 77 -1.18 6.43 -0.71
CA HIS A 77 -0.55 6.26 -2.02
C HIS A 77 0.73 5.43 -1.93
N ALA A 78 1.63 5.77 -1.00
CA ALA A 78 2.86 5.02 -0.79
C ALA A 78 2.56 3.56 -0.48
N ARG A 79 1.59 3.30 0.41
CA ARG A 79 1.30 1.93 0.84
C ARG A 79 0.62 1.07 -0.22
N ILE A 80 -0.25 1.65 -1.03
CA ILE A 80 -0.87 0.97 -2.18
C ILE A 80 0.20 0.68 -3.25
N ALA A 81 1.11 1.63 -3.50
CA ALA A 81 2.21 1.44 -4.45
C ALA A 81 3.17 0.33 -4.01
N GLU A 82 3.54 0.28 -2.73
CA GLU A 82 4.34 -0.82 -2.17
C GLU A 82 3.68 -2.18 -2.40
N LEU A 83 2.38 -2.31 -2.12
CA LEU A 83 1.64 -3.56 -2.33
C LEU A 83 1.49 -3.93 -3.82
N ALA A 84 1.47 -2.95 -4.72
CA ALA A 84 1.46 -3.18 -6.16
C ALA A 84 2.84 -3.58 -6.70
N GLY A 85 3.92 -3.08 -6.09
CA GLY A 85 5.31 -3.41 -6.42
C GLY A 85 5.75 -4.83 -6.01
N THR A 86 4.99 -5.52 -5.15
CA THR A 86 5.29 -6.88 -4.67
C THR A 86 4.65 -8.00 -5.52
N ALA A 87 4.35 -7.78 -6.80
CA ALA A 87 3.91 -8.83 -7.73
C ALA A 87 5.08 -9.29 -8.63
N PRO A 88 5.32 -10.60 -8.80
CA PRO A 88 6.63 -11.19 -9.09
C PRO A 88 7.00 -11.15 -10.57
N GLY A 89 8.20 -10.65 -10.87
CA GLY A 89 8.68 -10.50 -12.24
C GLY A 89 10.19 -10.56 -12.44
N GLU A 90 11.00 -10.91 -11.43
CA GLU A 90 12.42 -11.26 -11.66
C GLU A 90 12.72 -12.60 -10.99
N ALA A 91 12.30 -13.64 -11.69
CA ALA A 91 12.90 -14.95 -11.60
C ALA A 91 14.39 -14.81 -11.94
N SER A 92 15.21 -15.28 -11.01
CA SER A 92 16.62 -15.62 -11.18
C SER A 92 16.89 -16.32 -12.53
N PRO A 93 17.86 -15.85 -13.33
CA PRO A 93 18.55 -16.70 -14.27
C PRO A 93 19.88 -17.14 -13.67
N GLY A 94 19.97 -18.42 -13.33
CA GLY A 94 21.25 -19.14 -13.34
C GLY A 94 21.96 -19.26 -12.01
N GLY A 95 21.51 -20.21 -11.19
CA GLY A 95 22.49 -21.03 -10.47
C GLY A 95 23.13 -22.00 -11.46
N PRO A 96 24.45 -22.18 -11.42
CA PRO A 96 25.06 -23.44 -11.77
C PRO A 96 25.53 -24.10 -10.47
N GLY A 97 24.68 -24.96 -9.89
CA GLY A 97 25.24 -26.22 -9.35
C GLY A 97 25.59 -27.07 -10.58
N GLY A 98 26.76 -27.67 -10.73
CA GLY A 98 27.64 -28.21 -9.71
C GLY A 98 27.74 -29.71 -9.96
N ASP A 99 28.56 -30.11 -10.92
CA ASP A 99 29.09 -31.48 -11.13
C ASP A 99 30.48 -31.28 -11.76
N ALA A 100 31.59 -31.38 -11.03
CA ALA A 100 32.24 -32.60 -10.54
C ALA A 100 32.66 -33.56 -11.68
N GLU A 101 33.98 -33.73 -11.80
CA GLU A 101 34.68 -34.95 -12.24
C GLU A 101 34.43 -35.54 -13.64
N ARG A 102 35.44 -35.47 -14.51
CA ARG A 102 36.29 -36.63 -14.92
C ARG A 102 37.23 -36.24 -16.07
N GLY A 103 38.51 -36.57 -15.92
CA GLY A 103 39.48 -36.51 -17.01
C GLY A 103 39.17 -37.53 -18.11
N PRO A 104 39.89 -37.43 -19.23
CA PRO A 104 40.59 -38.62 -19.68
C PRO A 104 42.06 -38.36 -20.04
N THR A 105 42.82 -39.41 -19.79
CA THR A 105 44.10 -39.78 -20.40
C THR A 105 44.11 -39.58 -21.92
N ASN A 106 45.13 -38.88 -22.43
CA ASN A 106 46.13 -39.40 -23.38
C ASN A 106 47.22 -38.36 -23.62
#